data_AF-A0A960KE04-F1
#
_entry.id   AF-A0A960KE04-F1
#
_cell.length_a   1.000
_cell.length_b   1.000
_cell.length_c   1.000
_cell.angle_alpha   90.00
_cell.angle_beta   90.00
_cell.angle_gamma   90.00
#
_symmetry.space_group_name_H-M   'P 1'
#
loop_
_entity.id
_entity.type
_entity.pdbx_description
1 polymer ?
#
loop_
_entity_poly.entity_id
_entity_poly.type
_entity_poly.pdbx_seq_one_letter_code
_entity_poly.pdbx_strand_id
1 'polypeptide(L)'
;MSVIDADELARRGCFAILDDAPGIRSVTAMDHDAALEVGGWEPGSVVLIDPVDRKQDGDQIPGAAVVERIRERAGRSVTVVVVSRAWPDDAVRRRMIEAGADRYVSHAELCTAAQLVRVVLAPQTASPVPQPVDDEQLLRLGITRRSRVNLGVRALYDECLVPEAGWVGPRGRDRLARRRRFNDHARLEPVGADG
;
A
#
# COMPACT_ATOMS: atom_id res chain seq x y z
N MET A 1 10.74 6.88 13.97
CA MET A 1 10.00 6.94 12.69
C MET A 1 10.50 5.79 11.81
N SER A 2 9.73 5.36 10.80
CA SER A 2 10.12 4.23 9.95
C SER A 2 10.08 4.56 8.47
N VAL A 3 11.07 4.08 7.72
CA VAL A 3 11.11 4.10 6.25
C VAL A 3 10.92 2.68 5.75
N ILE A 4 9.89 2.48 4.92
CA ILE A 4 9.51 1.18 4.37
C ILE A 4 9.51 1.28 2.86
N ASP A 5 10.44 0.58 2.22
CA ASP A 5 10.59 0.60 0.77
C ASP A 5 11.27 -0.71 0.36
N ALA A 6 10.87 -1.31 -0.75
CA ALA A 6 11.53 -2.50 -1.29
C ALA A 6 12.87 -2.16 -1.96
N ASP A 7 13.01 -0.94 -2.51
CA ASP A 7 14.25 -0.47 -3.09
C ASP A 7 15.26 -0.11 -2.00
N GLU A 8 16.32 -0.92 -1.91
CA GLU A 8 17.34 -0.77 -0.89
C GLU A 8 18.08 0.57 -0.95
N LEU A 9 18.31 1.11 -2.16
CA LEU A 9 19.03 2.37 -2.31
C LEU A 9 18.17 3.55 -1.84
N ALA A 10 16.89 3.59 -2.24
CA ALA A 10 15.93 4.58 -1.78
C ALA A 10 15.76 4.51 -0.26
N ARG A 11 15.59 3.30 0.28
CA ARG A 11 15.45 3.02 1.71
C ARG A 11 16.65 3.52 2.53
N ARG A 12 17.87 3.12 2.14
CA ARG A 12 19.11 3.53 2.83
C ARG A 12 19.39 5.02 2.69
N GLY A 13 19.11 5.61 1.52
CA GLY A 13 19.27 7.05 1.29
C GLY A 13 18.33 7.88 2.18
N CYS A 14 17.05 7.49 2.27
CA CYS A 14 16.10 8.15 3.16
C CYS A 14 16.51 7.99 4.63
N PHE A 15 16.94 6.79 5.03
CA PHE A 15 17.46 6.55 6.38
C PHE A 15 18.60 7.51 6.72
N ALA A 16 19.65 7.58 5.90
CA ALA A 16 20.81 8.42 6.16
C ALA A 16 20.44 9.91 6.32
N ILE A 17 19.55 10.43 5.46
CA ILE A 17 19.09 11.82 5.54
C ILE A 17 18.31 12.07 6.84
N LEU A 18 17.46 11.13 7.24
CA LEU A 18 16.54 11.30 8.37
C LEU A 18 17.23 11.07 9.72
N ASP A 19 18.23 10.19 9.76
CA ASP A 19 19.00 9.87 10.97
C ASP A 19 19.87 11.06 11.42
N ASP A 20 20.40 11.81 10.45
CA ASP A 20 21.19 13.03 10.70
C ASP A 20 20.33 14.29 10.96
N ALA A 21 19.00 14.19 10.84
CA ALA A 21 18.12 15.36 10.86
C ALA A 21 17.74 15.80 12.29
N PRO A 22 17.97 17.07 12.67
CA PRO A 22 17.55 17.59 13.96
C PRO A 22 16.03 17.47 14.16
N GLY A 23 15.62 17.01 15.36
CA GLY A 23 14.22 16.83 15.72
C GLY A 23 13.65 15.44 15.42
N ILE A 24 14.39 14.60 14.67
CA ILE A 24 14.06 13.19 14.51
C ILE A 24 14.81 12.39 15.57
N ARG A 25 14.06 11.72 16.46
CA ARG A 25 14.63 10.99 17.60
C ARG A 25 15.23 9.63 17.23
N SER A 26 14.62 8.96 16.27
CA SER A 26 15.03 7.64 15.82
C SER A 26 14.48 7.36 14.43
N VAL A 27 15.25 6.63 13.63
CA VAL A 27 14.86 6.14 12.32
C VAL A 27 15.11 4.64 12.25
N THR A 28 14.17 3.91 11.65
CA THR A 28 14.36 2.51 11.28
C THR A 28 14.05 2.36 9.80
N ALA A 29 14.90 1.65 9.07
CA ALA A 29 14.68 1.32 7.67
C ALA A 29 14.45 -0.18 7.53
N MET A 30 13.36 -0.57 6.87
CA MET A 30 12.96 -1.97 6.67
C MET A 30 12.28 -2.16 5.31
N ASP A 31 12.27 -3.37 4.78
CA ASP A 31 11.38 -3.74 3.68
C ASP A 31 9.97 -4.07 4.20
N HIS A 32 9.06 -4.44 3.30
CA HIS A 32 7.67 -4.72 3.65
C HIS A 32 7.52 -5.97 4.53
N ASP A 33 8.29 -7.02 4.28
CA ASP A 33 8.23 -8.26 5.06
C ASP A 33 8.67 -8.03 6.50
N ALA A 34 9.81 -7.36 6.69
CA ALA A 34 10.27 -6.98 8.02
C ALA A 34 9.27 -6.04 8.72
N ALA A 35 8.61 -5.13 7.98
CA ALA A 35 7.58 -4.27 8.56
C ALA A 35 6.34 -5.03 9.06
N LEU A 36 5.95 -6.12 8.39
CA LEU A 36 4.82 -6.95 8.81
C LEU A 36 5.09 -7.69 10.12
N GLU A 37 6.36 -8.03 10.39
CA GLU A 37 6.81 -8.71 11.60
C GLU A 37 6.86 -7.78 12.83
N VAL A 38 6.93 -6.45 12.64
CA VAL A 38 7.09 -5.46 13.73
C VAL A 38 5.99 -5.55 14.78
N GLY A 39 6.36 -5.96 16.00
CA GLY A 39 5.47 -6.21 17.14
C GLY A 39 4.61 -5.02 17.57
N GLY A 40 5.07 -3.79 17.36
CA GLY A 40 4.35 -2.58 17.77
C GLY A 40 4.91 -1.32 17.14
N TRP A 41 4.08 -0.28 17.12
CA TRP A 41 4.42 1.02 16.55
C TRP A 41 4.26 2.11 17.62
N GLU A 42 5.27 2.95 17.74
CA GLU A 42 5.28 4.03 18.73
C GLU A 42 4.20 5.09 18.40
N PRO A 43 3.33 5.46 19.36
CA PRO A 43 2.39 6.55 19.20
C PRO A 43 3.09 7.87 18.83
N GLY A 44 2.50 8.63 17.92
CA GLY A 44 3.05 9.86 17.38
C GLY A 44 4.16 9.65 16.34
N SER A 45 4.50 8.40 16.00
CA SER A 45 5.47 8.15 14.93
C SER A 45 4.92 8.39 13.54
N VAL A 46 5.83 8.67 12.61
CA VAL A 46 5.57 8.76 11.18
C VAL A 46 6.19 7.55 10.48
N VAL A 47 5.45 6.97 9.55
CA VAL A 47 5.90 5.90 8.66
C VAL A 47 5.87 6.42 7.24
N LEU A 48 7.03 6.45 6.59
CA LEU A 48 7.15 6.68 5.15
C LEU A 48 7.12 5.31 4.46
N ILE A 49 6.25 5.15 3.46
CA ILE A 49 6.11 3.88 2.76
C ILE A 49 6.00 4.05 1.24
N ASP A 50 6.90 3.44 0.47
CA ASP A 50 6.60 3.12 -0.93
C ASP A 50 5.78 1.84 -0.94
N PRO A 51 4.53 1.87 -1.42
CA PRO A 51 3.65 0.72 -1.27
C PRO A 51 3.93 -0.38 -2.27
N VAL A 52 4.73 -0.13 -3.31
CA VAL A 52 4.94 -1.04 -4.44
C VAL A 52 6.25 -1.82 -4.29
N ASP A 53 6.18 -3.13 -4.51
CA ASP A 53 7.34 -3.97 -4.78
C ASP A 53 7.15 -4.70 -6.11
N ARG A 54 7.89 -4.25 -7.13
CA ARG A 54 7.82 -4.84 -8.49
C ARG A 54 8.58 -6.16 -8.61
N LYS A 55 9.43 -6.49 -7.64
CA LYS A 55 10.22 -7.73 -7.63
C LYS A 55 9.44 -8.88 -6.99
N GLN A 56 8.35 -8.59 -6.30
CA GLN A 56 7.50 -9.59 -5.68
C GLN A 56 6.65 -10.31 -6.73
N ASP A 57 6.73 -11.64 -6.75
CA ASP A 57 5.95 -12.50 -7.66
C ASP A 57 4.45 -12.58 -7.28
N GLY A 58 4.11 -12.10 -6.08
CA GLY A 58 2.75 -12.08 -5.54
C GLY A 58 2.13 -10.68 -5.54
N ASP A 59 1.69 -10.25 -4.36
CA ASP A 59 1.11 -8.93 -4.20
C ASP A 59 2.17 -7.85 -4.46
N GLN A 60 2.09 -7.18 -5.61
CA GLN A 60 3.01 -6.09 -5.96
C GLN A 60 2.73 -4.78 -5.22
N ILE A 61 1.72 -4.74 -4.33
CA ILE A 61 1.42 -3.59 -3.46
C ILE A 61 1.42 -4.05 -1.98
N PRO A 62 2.52 -4.65 -1.50
CA PRO A 62 2.58 -5.20 -0.14
C PRO A 62 2.46 -4.11 0.94
N GLY A 63 2.72 -2.85 0.60
CA GLY A 63 2.54 -1.74 1.53
C GLY A 63 1.11 -1.58 2.02
N ALA A 64 0.09 -2.01 1.26
CA ALA A 64 -1.28 -2.00 1.75
C ALA A 64 -1.45 -2.89 2.99
N ALA A 65 -0.85 -4.10 2.98
CA ALA A 65 -0.87 -5.02 4.11
C ALA A 65 -0.11 -4.46 5.33
N VAL A 66 1.02 -3.79 5.09
CA VAL A 66 1.78 -3.09 6.14
C VAL A 66 0.93 -2.02 6.81
N VAL A 67 0.22 -1.20 6.02
CA VAL A 67 -0.65 -0.15 6.57
C VAL A 67 -1.82 -0.74 7.34
N GLU A 68 -2.46 -1.80 6.84
CA GLU A 68 -3.50 -2.53 7.60
C GLU A 68 -2.96 -3.01 8.94
N ARG A 69 -1.77 -3.61 8.96
CA ARG A 69 -1.11 -4.07 10.19
C ARG A 69 -0.81 -2.93 11.17
N ILE A 70 -0.37 -1.77 10.68
CA ILE A 70 -0.20 -0.55 11.50
C ILE A 70 -1.54 -0.14 12.10
N ARG A 71 -2.62 -0.11 11.31
CA ARG A 71 -3.96 0.26 11.79
C ARG A 71 -4.51 -0.72 12.81
N GLU A 72 -4.29 -2.02 12.62
CA GLU A 72 -4.68 -3.05 13.58
C GLU A 72 -3.96 -2.89 14.93
N ARG A 73 -2.65 -2.60 14.91
CA ARG A 73 -1.82 -2.58 16.14
C ARG A 73 -1.79 -1.23 16.85
N ALA A 74 -1.85 -0.12 16.11
CA ALA A 74 -1.68 1.23 16.64
C ALA A 74 -2.81 2.19 16.25
N GLY A 75 -3.74 1.79 15.39
CA GLY A 75 -4.84 2.65 14.95
C GLY A 75 -4.33 3.93 14.26
N ARG A 76 -4.87 5.08 14.68
CA ARG A 76 -4.53 6.41 14.13
C ARG A 76 -3.48 7.15 14.94
N SER A 77 -2.84 6.52 15.94
CA SER A 77 -1.74 7.14 16.67
C SER A 77 -0.45 7.22 15.83
N VAL A 78 -0.38 6.50 14.72
CA VAL A 78 0.75 6.51 13.77
C VAL A 78 0.29 7.16 12.47
N THR A 79 1.07 8.14 12.00
CA THR A 79 0.81 8.79 10.71
C THR A 79 1.53 8.05 9.59
N VAL A 80 0.78 7.58 8.59
CA VAL A 80 1.31 6.87 7.44
C VAL A 80 1.31 7.80 6.23
N VAL A 81 2.50 8.04 5.69
CA VAL A 81 2.74 8.85 4.49
C VAL A 81 3.20 7.93 3.38
N VAL A 82 2.39 7.83 2.33
CA VAL A 82 2.74 7.10 1.12
C VAL A 82 3.70 7.94 0.29
N VAL A 83 4.86 7.37 -0.05
CA VAL A 83 5.86 7.99 -0.90
C VAL A 83 6.03 7.09 -2.12
N SER A 84 5.52 7.48 -3.29
CA SER A 84 5.61 6.59 -4.45
C SER A 84 5.80 7.32 -5.77
N ARG A 85 6.48 6.64 -6.70
CA ARG A 85 6.50 7.01 -8.14
C ARG A 85 5.30 6.44 -8.89
N ALA A 86 4.65 5.40 -8.34
CA ALA A 86 3.57 4.67 -8.99
C ALA A 86 2.18 5.25 -8.69
N TRP A 87 2.09 6.43 -8.08
CA TRP A 87 0.82 7.05 -7.72
C TRP A 87 -0.17 7.36 -8.85
N PRO A 88 0.21 7.46 -10.14
CA PRO A 88 -0.78 7.51 -11.22
C PRO A 88 -1.67 6.26 -11.30
N ASP A 89 -1.34 5.16 -10.62
CA ASP A 89 -2.11 3.92 -10.63
C ASP A 89 -3.26 3.93 -9.62
N ASP A 90 -4.50 3.92 -10.11
CA ASP A 90 -5.73 3.88 -9.29
C ASP A 90 -5.82 2.63 -8.41
N ALA A 91 -5.18 1.51 -8.77
CA ALA A 91 -5.11 0.33 -7.91
C ALA A 91 -4.31 0.63 -6.64
N VAL A 92 -3.15 1.30 -6.76
CA VAL A 92 -2.35 1.73 -5.60
C VAL A 92 -3.17 2.69 -4.75
N ARG A 93 -3.80 3.71 -5.36
CA ARG A 93 -4.62 4.69 -4.62
C ARG A 93 -5.71 4.03 -3.81
N ARG A 94 -6.50 3.19 -4.48
CA ARG A 94 -7.62 2.48 -3.87
C ARG A 94 -7.16 1.63 -2.71
N ARG A 95 -6.10 0.84 -2.89
CA ARG A 95 -5.60 -0.08 -1.87
C ARG A 95 -5.01 0.62 -0.66
N MET A 96 -4.33 1.77 -0.87
CA MET A 96 -3.80 2.58 0.23
C MET A 96 -4.91 3.33 0.99
N ILE A 97 -5.94 3.82 0.29
CA ILE A 97 -7.13 4.40 0.94
C ILE A 97 -7.83 3.33 1.79
N GLU A 98 -8.05 2.14 1.22
CA GLU A 98 -8.72 1.05 1.91
C GLU A 98 -7.93 0.56 3.12
N ALA A 99 -6.60 0.47 3.01
CA ALA A 99 -5.70 0.16 4.13
C ALA A 99 -5.68 1.27 5.19
N GLY A 100 -6.11 2.49 4.83
CA GLY A 100 -6.23 3.61 5.75
C GLY A 100 -4.98 4.47 5.85
N ALA A 101 -4.16 4.59 4.81
CA ALA A 101 -3.07 5.56 4.77
C ALA A 101 -3.59 7.01 4.95
N ASP A 102 -2.78 7.90 5.54
CA ASP A 102 -3.24 9.25 5.90
C ASP A 102 -2.86 10.28 4.85
N ARG A 103 -1.62 10.19 4.36
CA ARG A 103 -1.00 11.21 3.52
C ARG A 103 -0.29 10.59 2.34
N TYR A 104 -0.05 11.42 1.34
CA TYR A 104 0.68 11.08 0.14
C TYR A 104 1.65 12.20 -0.23
N VAL A 105 2.83 11.79 -0.68
CA VAL A 105 3.84 12.66 -1.29
C VAL A 105 4.38 11.94 -2.52
N SER A 106 4.43 12.64 -3.65
CA SER A 106 5.08 12.10 -4.84
C SER A 106 6.58 12.04 -4.62
N HIS A 107 7.23 10.98 -5.11
CA HIS A 107 8.69 10.97 -5.16
C HIS A 107 9.24 12.17 -5.94
N ALA A 108 8.51 12.73 -6.92
CA ALA A 108 8.90 13.94 -7.63
C ALA A 108 8.84 15.22 -6.78
N GLU A 109 8.15 15.20 -5.64
CA GLU A 109 8.08 16.32 -4.69
C GLU A 109 9.20 16.24 -3.63
N LEU A 110 9.86 15.08 -3.49
CA LEU A 110 10.96 14.82 -2.56
C LEU A 110 12.33 14.97 -3.25
N CYS A 111 12.58 16.14 -3.84
CA CYS A 111 13.82 16.41 -4.55
C CYS A 111 14.99 16.80 -3.64
N THR A 112 14.75 17.04 -2.35
CA THR A 112 15.76 17.52 -1.40
C THR A 112 15.61 16.87 -0.03
N ALA A 113 16.72 16.77 0.71
CA ALA A 113 16.73 16.32 2.09
C ALA A 113 15.79 17.14 2.99
N ALA A 114 15.76 18.46 2.81
CA ALA A 114 14.88 19.35 3.57
C ALA A 114 13.39 19.05 3.34
N GLN A 115 12.99 18.68 2.13
CA GLN A 115 11.60 18.27 1.85
C GLN A 115 11.25 16.95 2.54
N LEU A 116 12.16 15.97 2.50
CA LEU A 116 11.99 14.69 3.17
C LEU A 116 11.84 14.88 4.69
N VAL A 117 12.72 15.65 5.31
CA VAL A 117 12.66 15.99 6.75
C VAL A 117 11.37 16.73 7.09
N ARG A 118 10.95 17.71 6.27
CA ARG A 118 9.70 18.45 6.48
C ARG A 118 8.47 17.54 6.46
N VAL A 119 8.43 16.56 5.57
CA VAL A 119 7.32 15.59 5.52
C VAL A 119 7.23 14.77 6.80
N VAL A 120 8.36 14.43 7.42
CA VAL A 120 8.39 13.68 8.68
C VAL A 120 8.04 14.56 9.89
N LEU A 121 8.57 15.78 9.95
CA LEU A 121 8.33 16.68 11.09
C LEU A 121 6.95 17.35 11.04
N ALA A 122 6.36 17.50 9.86
CA ALA A 122 5.07 18.15 9.65
C ALA A 122 4.21 17.38 8.62
N PRO A 123 3.85 16.12 8.89
CA PRO A 123 3.16 15.25 7.92
C PRO A 123 1.77 15.79 7.51
N GLN A 124 1.15 16.64 8.32
CA GLN A 124 -0.11 17.32 7.99
C GLN A 124 -0.01 18.27 6.79
N THR A 125 1.21 18.67 6.40
CA THR A 125 1.46 19.51 5.22
C THR A 125 1.48 18.72 3.93
N ALA A 126 1.61 17.39 4.01
CA ALA A 126 1.47 16.51 2.86
C ALA A 126 0.01 16.41 2.43
N SER A 127 -0.21 16.12 1.15
CA SER A 127 -1.54 15.94 0.61
C SER A 127 -2.24 14.75 1.29
N PRO A 128 -3.56 14.79 1.53
CA PRO A 128 -4.30 13.58 1.84
C PRO A 128 -4.17 12.60 0.67
N VAL A 129 -4.28 11.30 0.92
CA VAL A 129 -4.25 10.27 -0.13
C VAL A 129 -5.30 10.58 -1.21
N PRO A 130 -4.90 10.90 -2.45
CA PRO A 130 -5.85 11.20 -3.52
C PRO A 130 -6.82 10.07 -3.81
N GLN A 131 -8.08 10.43 -4.06
CA GLN A 131 -9.09 9.48 -4.53
C GLN A 131 -8.71 8.91 -5.92
N PRO A 132 -9.27 7.74 -6.29
CA PRO A 132 -9.20 7.25 -7.67
C PRO A 132 -9.72 8.29 -8.67
N VAL A 133 -9.16 8.30 -9.87
CA VAL A 133 -9.51 9.29 -10.91
C VAL A 133 -10.69 8.79 -11.75
N ASP A 134 -10.74 7.49 -12.05
CA ASP A 134 -11.74 6.89 -12.92
C ASP A 134 -12.77 6.05 -12.13
N ASP A 135 -13.70 6.75 -11.47
CA ASP A 135 -14.81 6.12 -10.75
C ASP A 135 -15.68 5.23 -11.67
N GLU A 136 -15.80 5.56 -12.96
CA GLU A 136 -16.58 4.77 -13.92
C GLU A 136 -15.90 3.42 -14.20
N GLN A 137 -14.59 3.42 -14.40
CA GLN A 137 -13.81 2.19 -14.54
C GLN A 137 -13.91 1.31 -13.30
N LEU A 138 -13.86 1.89 -12.09
CA LEU A 138 -14.06 1.14 -10.84
C LEU A 138 -15.46 0.51 -10.78
N LEU A 139 -16.51 1.25 -11.14
CA LEU A 139 -17.87 0.73 -11.17
C LEU A 139 -18.04 -0.40 -12.18
N ARG A 140 -17.43 -0.30 -13.38
CA ARG A 140 -17.41 -1.38 -14.38
C ARG A 140 -16.67 -2.64 -13.90
N LEU A 141 -15.82 -2.51 -12.89
CA LEU A 141 -15.18 -3.65 -12.20
C LEU A 141 -15.98 -4.14 -10.99
N GLY A 142 -17.14 -3.56 -10.69
CA GLY A 142 -17.94 -3.87 -9.51
C GLY A 142 -17.33 -3.31 -8.21
N ILE A 143 -16.33 -2.44 -8.32
CA ILE A 143 -15.63 -1.84 -7.19
C ILE A 143 -16.41 -0.61 -6.73
N THR A 144 -17.00 -0.71 -5.54
CA THR A 144 -17.74 0.39 -4.90
C THR A 144 -17.05 0.81 -3.61
N ARG A 145 -17.60 1.79 -2.89
CA ARG A 145 -17.11 2.19 -1.55
C ARG A 145 -17.26 1.07 -0.50
N ARG A 146 -18.14 0.09 -0.75
CA ARG A 146 -18.36 -1.05 0.16
C ARG A 146 -17.40 -2.21 -0.10
N SER A 147 -16.77 -2.24 -1.28
CA SER A 147 -15.80 -3.28 -1.62
C SER A 147 -14.60 -3.26 -0.68
N ARG A 148 -14.00 -4.43 -0.52
CA ARG A 148 -12.84 -4.73 0.32
C ARG A 148 -11.76 -5.40 -0.52
N VAL A 149 -11.21 -4.67 -1.49
CA VAL A 149 -10.26 -5.19 -2.47
C VAL A 149 -9.04 -5.83 -1.79
N ASN A 150 -8.52 -5.24 -0.72
CA ASN A 150 -7.39 -5.80 0.02
C ASN A 150 -7.73 -7.15 0.67
N LEU A 151 -8.98 -7.34 1.12
CA LEU A 151 -9.44 -8.64 1.63
C LEU A 151 -9.47 -9.70 0.52
N GLY A 152 -9.94 -9.33 -0.67
CA GLY A 152 -9.89 -10.21 -1.84
C GLY A 152 -8.47 -10.58 -2.26
N VAL A 153 -7.56 -9.61 -2.26
CA VAL A 153 -6.14 -9.82 -2.58
C VAL A 153 -5.48 -10.77 -1.57
N ARG A 154 -5.69 -10.55 -0.27
CA ARG A 154 -5.20 -11.44 0.77
C ARG A 154 -5.74 -12.87 0.60
N ALA A 155 -7.04 -13.03 0.39
CA ALA A 155 -7.64 -14.36 0.15
C ALA A 155 -7.05 -15.04 -1.10
N LEU A 156 -6.73 -14.27 -2.15
CA LEU A 156 -6.10 -14.80 -3.36
C LEU A 156 -4.72 -15.44 -3.08
N TYR A 157 -3.92 -14.83 -2.21
CA TYR A 157 -2.58 -15.30 -1.87
C TYR A 157 -2.58 -16.33 -0.75
N ASP A 158 -3.42 -16.17 0.28
CA ASP A 158 -3.55 -17.12 1.40
C ASP A 158 -4.12 -18.47 0.95
N GLU A 159 -5.01 -18.48 -0.05
CA GLU A 159 -5.57 -19.72 -0.62
C GLU A 159 -4.76 -20.30 -1.78
N CYS A 160 -3.54 -19.80 -2.03
CA CYS A 160 -2.70 -20.19 -3.18
C CYS A 160 -3.44 -20.16 -4.53
N LEU A 161 -4.31 -19.17 -4.74
CA LEU A 161 -5.10 -19.04 -5.96
C LEU A 161 -4.27 -18.47 -7.14
N VAL A 162 -3.02 -18.08 -6.88
CA VAL A 162 -2.05 -17.65 -7.89
C VAL A 162 -1.13 -18.82 -8.25
N PRO A 163 -1.03 -19.21 -9.53
CA PRO A 163 -0.10 -20.26 -9.95
C PRO A 163 1.36 -19.80 -9.82
N GLU A 164 2.27 -20.73 -9.51
CA GLU A 164 3.72 -20.53 -9.65
C GLU A 164 4.07 -20.01 -11.06
N ALA A 165 5.08 -19.15 -11.14
CA ALA A 165 5.57 -18.57 -12.38
C ALA A 165 5.92 -19.68 -13.40
N GLY A 166 5.24 -19.66 -14.56
CA GLY A 166 5.39 -20.66 -15.63
C GLY A 166 4.13 -21.49 -15.94
N TRP A 167 3.04 -21.30 -15.18
CA TRP A 167 1.79 -22.02 -15.43
C TRP A 167 0.98 -21.41 -16.58
N VAL A 168 0.77 -22.17 -17.66
CA VAL A 168 -0.28 -21.87 -18.64
C VAL A 168 -1.62 -22.03 -17.93
N GLY A 169 -2.26 -20.91 -17.61
CA GLY A 169 -3.33 -20.80 -16.63
C GLY A 169 -4.49 -21.81 -16.73
N PRO A 170 -5.31 -21.90 -15.67
CA PRO A 170 -6.38 -22.88 -15.56
C PRO A 170 -7.45 -22.60 -16.63
N ARG A 171 -7.80 -23.60 -17.44
CA ARG A 171 -8.88 -23.46 -18.43
C ARG A 171 -10.25 -23.40 -17.74
N GLY A 172 -11.05 -22.40 -18.11
CA GLY A 172 -12.51 -22.36 -17.95
C GLY A 172 -13.04 -22.29 -16.51
N ARG A 173 -13.29 -23.44 -15.88
CA ARG A 173 -14.08 -23.55 -14.64
C ARG A 173 -13.32 -23.09 -13.39
N ASP A 174 -12.05 -23.43 -13.28
CA ASP A 174 -11.22 -23.06 -12.14
C ASP A 174 -10.93 -21.57 -12.08
N ARG A 175 -10.83 -20.89 -13.24
CA ARG A 175 -10.71 -19.43 -13.33
C ARG A 175 -11.98 -18.73 -12.86
N LEU A 176 -13.15 -19.26 -13.26
CA LEU A 176 -14.44 -18.72 -12.84
C LEU A 176 -14.66 -18.90 -11.34
N ALA A 177 -14.32 -20.08 -10.79
CA ALA A 177 -14.39 -20.34 -9.36
C ALA A 177 -13.49 -19.41 -8.55
N ARG A 178 -12.23 -19.22 -8.99
CA ARG A 178 -11.29 -18.25 -8.39
C ARG A 178 -11.81 -16.82 -8.43
N ARG A 179 -12.34 -16.38 -9.58
CA ARG A 179 -12.93 -15.05 -9.72
C ARG A 179 -14.13 -14.86 -8.80
N ARG A 180 -14.99 -15.87 -8.67
CA ARG A 180 -16.13 -15.82 -7.73
C ARG A 180 -15.65 -15.67 -6.29
N ARG A 181 -14.71 -16.51 -5.84
CA ARG A 181 -14.13 -16.39 -4.49
C ARG A 181 -13.51 -15.01 -4.25
N PHE A 182 -12.69 -14.53 -5.18
CA PHE A 182 -12.12 -13.18 -5.09
C PHE A 182 -13.23 -12.13 -4.97
N ASN A 183 -14.24 -12.16 -5.84
CA ASN A 183 -15.35 -11.22 -5.81
C ASN A 183 -16.12 -11.29 -4.48
N ASP A 184 -16.33 -12.49 -3.94
CA ASP A 184 -17.03 -12.71 -2.67
C ASP A 184 -16.23 -12.11 -1.50
N HIS A 185 -14.92 -12.39 -1.41
CA HIS A 185 -14.03 -11.80 -0.41
C HIS A 185 -13.90 -10.29 -0.58
N ALA A 186 -13.73 -9.82 -1.81
CA ALA A 186 -13.61 -8.41 -2.13
C ALA A 186 -14.95 -7.65 -2.06
N ARG A 187 -16.08 -8.35 -1.85
CA ARG A 187 -17.42 -7.76 -1.85
C ARG A 187 -17.66 -6.89 -3.09
N LEU A 188 -17.30 -7.43 -4.26
CA LEU A 188 -17.56 -6.75 -5.53
C LEU A 188 -19.04 -6.90 -5.87
N GLU A 189 -19.65 -5.82 -6.32
CA GLU A 189 -21.02 -5.87 -6.79
C GLU A 189 -21.05 -6.57 -8.17
N PRO A 190 -22.02 -7.46 -8.42
CA PRO A 190 -22.14 -8.09 -9.72
C PRO A 190 -22.49 -7.03 -10.75
N VAL A 191 -21.57 -6.78 -11.68
CA VAL A 191 -21.83 -5.95 -12.85
C VAL A 191 -22.72 -6.77 -13.78
N GLY A 192 -23.95 -6.30 -14.02
CA GLY A 192 -24.86 -6.92 -14.99
C GLY A 192 -24.20 -7.02 -16.36
N ALA A 193 -24.60 -8.01 -17.17
CA ALA A 193 -24.08 -8.20 -18.52
C ALA A 193 -24.41 -7.04 -19.49
N ASP A 194 -25.17 -6.06 -19.03
CA ASP A 194 -25.57 -4.86 -19.76
C ASP A 194 -24.60 -3.73 -19.36
N GLY A 195 -23.38 -3.80 -19.90
CA GLY A 195 -22.49 -2.63 -19.99
C GLY A 195 -23.01 -1.65 -21.03
#